data_AF-A0AAW1IKI9-F1
#
_entry.id   AF-A0AAW1IKI9-F1
#
_cell.length_a   1.000
_cell.length_b   1.000
_cell.length_c   1.000
_cell.angle_alpha   90.00
_cell.angle_beta   90.00
_cell.angle_gamma   90.00
#
_symmetry.space_group_name_H-M   'P 1'
#
loop_
_entity.id
_entity.type
_entity.pdbx_description
1 polymer ?
#
loop_
_entity_poly.entity_id
_entity_poly.type
_entity_poly.pdbx_seq_one_letter_code
_entity_poly.pdbx_strand_id
1 'polypeptide(L)'
;MVSETPSKLPTIELGGENTKTGTNQWKTTCKNIRKAMEEFGCFIAIYDKVSIDLHNKVFKVIEPMFDLPEEVKARNWSNLPYHGYYKPGYPMPLLDSFGVENAPSFDMTVKFTTLLWPHGNPQFCETLHEYAKKTSELEQLVTRMIFESYGVEKYLESHLKSTSYLLRIAKYRVPYKDEDNLGALGHTDKNFVTILHQNDIHGLEVLTKDGQHWLSYDHSSPQSFVVMAGEPFLAWSNNRIHAPIHRVIMKGEKPRYSLALFSTSKDTIETPKELVDDDHPLQFKPFDYMGLLGFYTEDVTRMGVCTIKDYCGVQN
;
A
#
# COMPACT_ATOMS: atom_id res chain seq x y z
N MET A 1 23.14 -23.70 8.70
CA MET A 1 23.54 -22.86 7.55
C MET A 1 23.12 -21.44 7.89
N VAL A 2 24.06 -20.50 7.95
CA VAL A 2 23.73 -19.08 8.12
C VAL A 2 23.06 -18.66 6.81
N SER A 3 21.74 -18.45 6.80
CA SER A 3 21.11 -17.84 5.63
C SER A 3 21.66 -16.42 5.54
N GLU A 4 22.32 -16.10 4.43
CA GLU A 4 22.70 -14.72 4.16
C GLU A 4 21.44 -13.85 4.20
N THR A 5 21.39 -12.90 5.13
CA THR A 5 20.27 -11.96 5.22
C THR A 5 20.22 -11.17 3.91
N PRO A 6 19.09 -11.18 3.19
CA PRO A 6 18.97 -10.46 1.93
C PRO A 6 19.24 -8.97 2.14
N SER A 7 20.13 -8.39 1.36
CA SER A 7 20.51 -6.98 1.47
C SER A 7 19.55 -6.01 0.74
N LYS A 8 18.62 -6.55 -0.05
CA LYS A 8 17.66 -5.80 -0.88
C LYS A 8 16.32 -6.52 -0.98
N LEU A 9 15.26 -5.74 -1.25
CA LEU A 9 13.95 -6.28 -1.58
C LEU A 9 13.98 -7.02 -2.93
N PRO A 10 13.21 -8.11 -3.09
CA PRO A 10 13.10 -8.80 -4.37
C PRO A 10 12.43 -7.91 -5.42
N THR A 11 12.94 -7.93 -6.64
CA THR A 11 12.36 -7.21 -7.79
C THR A 11 11.73 -8.21 -8.77
N ILE A 12 10.51 -7.92 -9.22
CA ILE A 12 9.71 -8.77 -10.10
C ILE A 12 9.16 -7.93 -11.26
N GLU A 13 9.48 -8.36 -12.47
CA GLU A 13 8.98 -7.76 -13.71
C GLU A 13 7.51 -8.17 -13.98
N LEU A 14 6.60 -7.20 -14.08
CA LEU A 14 5.18 -7.41 -14.34
C LEU A 14 4.74 -6.79 -15.68
N GLY A 15 5.44 -7.19 -16.74
CA GLY A 15 5.12 -6.84 -18.13
C GLY A 15 5.20 -8.05 -19.06
N GLY A 16 4.74 -7.90 -20.30
CA GLY A 16 4.85 -8.93 -21.34
C GLY A 16 4.32 -10.32 -20.94
N GLU A 17 5.10 -11.38 -21.22
CA GLU A 17 4.74 -12.78 -20.93
C GLU A 17 4.48 -13.06 -19.44
N ASN A 18 5.09 -12.29 -18.52
CA ASN A 18 4.88 -12.48 -17.07
C ASN A 18 3.43 -12.22 -16.64
N THR A 19 2.66 -11.50 -17.46
CA THR A 19 1.26 -11.13 -17.19
C THR A 19 0.25 -11.94 -18.01
N LYS A 20 0.71 -12.87 -18.87
CA LYS A 20 -0.15 -13.72 -19.69
C LYS A 20 -0.59 -14.97 -18.93
N THR A 21 -1.81 -14.94 -18.41
CA THR A 21 -2.45 -16.03 -17.66
C THR A 21 -2.31 -17.39 -18.36
N GLY A 22 -1.99 -18.43 -17.58
CA GLY A 22 -1.90 -19.82 -18.07
C GLY A 22 -0.54 -20.22 -18.67
N THR A 23 0.35 -19.26 -18.96
CA THR A 23 1.71 -19.56 -19.44
C THR A 23 2.61 -20.14 -18.33
N ASN A 24 3.71 -20.81 -18.71
CA ASN A 24 4.73 -21.24 -17.75
C ASN A 24 5.39 -20.06 -17.02
N GLN A 25 5.53 -18.94 -17.74
CA GLN A 25 6.11 -17.73 -17.18
C GLN A 25 5.19 -17.13 -16.12
N TRP A 26 3.89 -17.02 -16.39
CA TRP A 26 2.88 -16.64 -15.40
C TRP A 26 2.96 -17.50 -14.12
N LYS A 27 2.98 -18.84 -14.25
CA LYS A 27 3.07 -19.74 -13.09
C LYS A 27 4.34 -19.52 -12.27
N THR A 28 5.46 -19.25 -12.94
CA THR A 28 6.74 -18.91 -12.28
C THR A 28 6.64 -17.57 -11.55
N THR A 29 6.05 -16.55 -12.18
CA THR A 29 5.82 -15.24 -11.58
C THR A 29 4.91 -15.34 -10.34
N CYS A 30 3.80 -16.10 -10.41
CA CYS A 30 2.93 -16.33 -9.26
C CYS A 30 3.70 -16.92 -8.06
N LYS A 31 4.56 -17.92 -8.30
CA LYS A 31 5.40 -18.52 -7.25
C LYS A 31 6.39 -17.53 -6.66
N ASN A 32 7.03 -16.70 -7.50
CA ASN A 32 8.01 -15.71 -7.06
C ASN A 32 7.36 -14.62 -6.21
N ILE A 33 6.18 -14.12 -6.62
CA ILE A 33 5.40 -13.15 -5.86
C ILE A 33 4.98 -13.74 -4.52
N ARG A 34 4.44 -14.96 -4.51
CA ARG A 34 4.05 -15.65 -3.27
C ARG A 34 5.23 -15.77 -2.32
N LYS A 35 6.38 -16.24 -2.80
CA LYS A 35 7.60 -16.36 -2.00
C LYS A 35 8.03 -15.01 -1.42
N ALA A 36 8.04 -13.95 -2.23
CA ALA A 36 8.40 -12.62 -1.77
C ALA A 36 7.43 -12.10 -0.69
N MET A 37 6.13 -12.34 -0.84
CA MET A 37 5.12 -11.98 0.15
C MET A 37 5.21 -12.82 1.44
N GLU A 38 5.56 -14.09 1.36
CA GLU A 38 5.77 -14.96 2.54
C GLU A 38 7.06 -14.60 3.31
N GLU A 39 8.15 -14.29 2.60
CA GLU A 39 9.47 -14.01 3.18
C GLU A 39 9.63 -12.55 3.64
N PHE A 40 9.20 -11.59 2.83
CA PHE A 40 9.42 -10.16 3.06
C PHE A 40 8.14 -9.38 3.31
N GLY A 41 6.98 -9.91 2.92
CA GLY A 41 5.72 -9.17 2.96
C GLY A 41 5.61 -8.05 1.92
N CYS A 42 6.62 -7.89 1.07
CA CYS A 42 6.64 -6.92 -0.01
C CYS A 42 7.66 -7.27 -1.09
N PHE A 43 7.54 -6.64 -2.26
CA PHE A 43 8.51 -6.70 -3.35
C PHE A 43 8.44 -5.44 -4.21
N ILE A 44 9.46 -5.24 -5.06
CA ILE A 44 9.47 -4.19 -6.08
C ILE A 44 8.88 -4.76 -7.36
N ALA A 45 7.76 -4.22 -7.82
CA ALA A 45 7.16 -4.51 -9.12
C ALA A 45 7.68 -3.51 -10.15
N ILE A 46 8.19 -4.01 -11.28
CA ILE A 46 8.41 -3.18 -12.47
C ILE A 46 7.19 -3.34 -13.38
N TYR A 47 6.42 -2.26 -13.57
CA TYR A 47 5.10 -2.32 -14.19
C TYR A 47 4.98 -1.37 -15.38
N ASP A 48 4.94 -1.93 -16.59
CA ASP A 48 5.05 -1.20 -17.85
C ASP A 48 3.77 -0.42 -18.24
N LYS A 49 2.61 -0.77 -17.69
CA LYS A 49 1.33 -0.11 -18.01
C LYS A 49 1.17 1.28 -17.38
N VAL A 50 2.01 1.64 -16.41
CA VAL A 50 2.20 3.05 -16.03
C VAL A 50 3.35 3.57 -16.87
N SER A 51 3.02 4.39 -17.87
CA SER A 51 4.04 4.98 -18.75
C SER A 51 4.87 6.01 -17.99
N ILE A 52 6.09 6.25 -18.47
CA ILE A 52 6.95 7.32 -17.97
C ILE A 52 6.25 8.69 -18.08
N ASP A 53 5.46 8.90 -19.14
CA ASP A 53 4.65 10.11 -19.30
C ASP A 53 3.59 10.25 -18.20
N LEU A 54 2.91 9.17 -17.84
CA LEU A 54 1.91 9.19 -16.76
C LEU A 54 2.57 9.41 -15.40
N HIS A 55 3.73 8.78 -15.14
CA HIS A 55 4.57 9.08 -13.97
C HIS A 55 4.89 10.57 -13.89
N ASN A 56 5.46 11.15 -14.96
CA ASN A 56 5.84 12.56 -14.98
C ASN A 56 4.63 13.48 -14.79
N LYS A 57 3.50 13.17 -15.45
CA LYS A 57 2.27 13.95 -15.33
C LYS A 57 1.72 13.91 -13.91
N VAL A 58 1.62 12.73 -13.28
CA VAL A 58 0.99 12.61 -11.96
C VAL A 58 1.80 13.37 -10.90
N PHE A 59 3.13 13.23 -10.88
CA PHE A 59 3.95 13.99 -9.92
C PHE A 59 3.89 15.49 -10.18
N LYS A 60 3.86 15.92 -11.45
CA LYS A 60 3.73 17.34 -11.79
C LYS A 60 2.39 17.95 -11.35
N VAL A 61 1.26 17.23 -11.47
CA VAL A 61 -0.05 17.80 -11.12
C VAL A 61 -0.31 17.78 -9.61
N ILE A 62 0.30 16.88 -8.85
CA ILE A 62 0.13 16.86 -7.38
C ILE A 62 0.98 17.90 -6.66
N GLU A 63 2.08 18.39 -7.24
CA GLU A 63 2.97 19.36 -6.60
C GLU A 63 2.21 20.64 -6.17
N PRO A 64 1.50 21.37 -7.05
CA PRO A 64 0.79 22.59 -6.67
C PRO A 64 -0.36 22.36 -5.68
N MET A 65 -0.85 21.12 -5.56
CA MET A 65 -1.90 20.76 -4.60
C MET A 65 -1.45 21.01 -3.15
N PHE A 66 -0.17 20.79 -2.85
CA PHE A 66 0.39 20.98 -1.51
C PHE A 66 0.62 22.44 -1.13
N ASP A 67 0.64 23.33 -2.13
CA ASP A 67 0.84 24.76 -1.96
C ASP A 67 -0.49 25.51 -1.76
N LEU A 68 -1.63 24.80 -1.83
CA LEU A 68 -2.94 25.35 -1.51
C LEU A 68 -3.02 25.80 -0.03
N PRO A 69 -3.80 26.86 0.28
CA PRO A 69 -4.04 27.30 1.65
C PRO A 69 -4.56 26.17 2.54
N GLU A 70 -4.18 26.18 3.82
CA GLU A 70 -4.55 25.12 4.76
C GLU A 70 -6.08 24.96 4.86
N GLU A 71 -6.85 26.05 4.85
CA GLU A 71 -8.31 25.98 4.86
C GLU A 71 -8.91 25.30 3.62
N VAL A 72 -8.21 25.33 2.48
CA VAL A 72 -8.62 24.63 1.26
C VAL A 72 -8.28 23.15 1.37
N LYS A 73 -7.07 22.82 1.86
CA LYS A 73 -6.66 21.42 2.07
C LYS A 73 -7.56 20.70 3.07
N ALA A 74 -7.94 21.39 4.15
CA ALA A 74 -8.84 20.89 5.19
C ALA A 74 -10.27 20.58 4.69
N ARG A 75 -10.68 21.04 3.50
CA ARG A 75 -11.95 20.64 2.88
C ARG A 75 -12.00 19.16 2.54
N ASN A 76 -10.85 18.51 2.33
CA ASN A 76 -10.76 17.06 2.21
C ASN A 76 -10.86 16.38 3.57
N TRP A 77 -11.89 16.68 4.35
CA TRP A 77 -12.08 16.07 5.67
C TRP A 77 -12.81 14.72 5.55
N SER A 78 -12.51 13.79 6.45
CA SER A 78 -13.23 12.52 6.60
C SER A 78 -13.43 12.18 8.08
N ASN A 79 -14.56 11.57 8.40
CA ASN A 79 -14.82 10.98 9.71
C ASN A 79 -14.10 9.64 9.90
N LEU A 80 -13.61 9.04 8.80
CA LEU A 80 -12.84 7.79 8.84
C LEU A 80 -11.37 8.12 9.09
N PRO A 81 -10.71 7.42 10.04
CA PRO A 81 -9.30 7.66 10.34
C PRO A 81 -8.44 7.59 9.08
N TYR A 82 -7.62 8.63 8.87
CA TYR A 82 -6.69 8.76 7.76
C TYR A 82 -7.31 8.82 6.35
N HIS A 83 -8.62 8.77 6.15
CA HIS A 83 -9.22 8.80 4.79
C HIS A 83 -9.23 10.19 4.13
N GLY A 84 -9.02 11.26 4.89
CA GLY A 84 -9.01 12.63 4.39
C GLY A 84 -7.62 13.27 4.37
N TYR A 85 -7.60 14.58 4.57
CA TYR A 85 -6.44 15.42 4.76
C TYR A 85 -5.76 15.06 6.08
N TYR A 86 -4.45 14.84 6.01
CA TYR A 86 -3.59 14.65 7.18
C TYR A 86 -2.55 15.76 7.19
N LYS A 87 -2.62 16.58 8.24
CA LYS A 87 -1.63 17.63 8.51
C LYS A 87 -0.42 17.02 9.23
N PRO A 88 0.81 17.51 8.98
CA PRO A 88 1.98 17.05 9.71
C PRO A 88 1.81 17.11 11.22
N GLY A 89 2.15 16.01 11.88
CA GLY A 89 2.01 15.84 13.33
C GLY A 89 2.40 14.43 13.75
N TYR A 90 2.50 14.15 15.05
CA TYR A 90 2.77 12.78 15.49
C TYR A 90 1.62 11.85 15.06
N PRO A 91 1.91 10.68 14.46
CA PRO A 91 3.21 10.01 14.33
C PRO A 91 3.99 10.22 13.01
N MET A 92 3.50 11.10 12.13
CA MET A 92 4.08 11.37 10.82
C MET A 92 4.44 12.88 10.71
N PRO A 93 5.48 13.34 11.43
CA PRO A 93 5.68 14.78 11.71
C PRO A 93 6.11 15.59 10.49
N LEU A 94 6.57 14.94 9.42
CA LEU A 94 6.95 15.58 8.16
C LEU A 94 5.92 15.38 7.04
N LEU A 95 4.84 14.62 7.28
CA LEU A 95 3.86 14.22 6.27
C LEU A 95 2.70 15.21 6.14
N ASP A 96 2.55 15.77 4.95
CA ASP A 96 1.33 16.42 4.48
C ASP A 96 0.66 15.48 3.47
N SER A 97 -0.61 15.09 3.65
CA SER A 97 -1.24 14.14 2.72
C SER A 97 -2.75 14.27 2.55
N PHE A 98 -3.25 13.71 1.45
CA PHE A 98 -4.67 13.66 1.10
C PHE A 98 -5.07 12.22 0.79
N GLY A 99 -6.17 11.75 1.37
CA GLY A 99 -6.86 10.56 0.91
C GLY A 99 -7.90 10.88 -0.17
N VAL A 100 -7.96 10.03 -1.19
CA VAL A 100 -8.94 10.08 -2.29
C VAL A 100 -9.66 8.74 -2.33
N GLU A 101 -10.88 8.72 -1.80
CA GLU A 101 -11.69 7.51 -1.74
C GLU A 101 -12.07 7.04 -3.14
N ASN A 102 -11.87 5.76 -3.40
CA ASN A 102 -12.17 5.07 -4.64
C ASN A 102 -11.68 5.82 -5.89
N ALA A 103 -10.43 6.32 -5.86
CA ALA A 103 -9.80 7.07 -6.95
C ALA A 103 -9.83 6.42 -8.35
N PRO A 104 -9.94 5.08 -8.52
CA PRO A 104 -10.20 4.49 -9.84
C PRO A 104 -11.58 4.85 -10.44
N SER A 105 -12.49 5.44 -9.67
CA SER A 105 -13.77 6.00 -10.15
C SER A 105 -13.62 7.46 -10.54
N PHE A 106 -13.95 7.78 -11.80
CA PHE A 106 -13.86 9.16 -12.29
C PHE A 106 -14.70 10.14 -11.46
N ASP A 107 -15.95 9.77 -11.11
CA ASP A 107 -16.83 10.62 -10.29
C ASP A 107 -16.21 10.96 -8.94
N MET A 108 -15.50 10.01 -8.32
CA MET A 108 -14.83 10.24 -7.05
C MET A 108 -13.62 11.16 -7.19
N THR A 109 -12.87 11.05 -8.29
CA THR A 109 -11.79 12.02 -8.59
C THR A 109 -12.33 13.42 -8.89
N VAL A 110 -13.49 13.54 -9.56
CA VAL A 110 -14.17 14.83 -9.77
C VAL A 110 -14.60 15.43 -8.44
N LYS A 111 -15.22 14.62 -7.56
CA LYS A 111 -15.63 15.04 -6.22
C LYS A 111 -14.44 15.56 -5.43
N PHE A 112 -13.34 14.80 -5.37
CA PHE A 112 -12.12 15.21 -4.69
C PHE A 112 -11.52 16.50 -5.28
N THR A 113 -11.40 16.58 -6.60
CA THR A 113 -10.87 17.75 -7.31
C THR A 113 -11.69 19.00 -7.00
N THR A 114 -13.03 18.88 -6.96
CA THR A 114 -13.94 20.01 -6.71
C THR A 114 -13.83 20.55 -5.28
N LEU A 115 -13.45 19.73 -4.30
CA LEU A 115 -13.18 20.20 -2.93
C LEU A 115 -12.04 21.21 -2.89
N LEU A 116 -10.97 20.92 -3.63
CA LEU A 116 -9.75 21.73 -3.67
C LEU A 116 -9.87 22.90 -4.66
N TRP A 117 -10.48 22.67 -5.82
CA TRP A 117 -10.71 23.64 -6.88
C TRP A 117 -12.21 23.69 -7.24
N PRO A 118 -13.00 24.61 -6.66
CA PRO A 118 -14.44 24.70 -6.91
C PRO A 118 -14.82 24.97 -8.38
N HIS A 119 -13.91 25.55 -9.16
CA HIS A 119 -14.07 25.79 -10.59
C HIS A 119 -13.55 24.63 -11.47
N GLY A 120 -13.14 23.53 -10.83
CA GLY A 120 -12.55 22.37 -11.49
C GLY A 120 -11.06 22.51 -11.77
N ASN A 121 -10.41 21.36 -11.96
CA ASN A 121 -9.06 21.24 -12.48
C ASN A 121 -8.99 19.97 -13.35
N PRO A 122 -9.43 20.03 -14.62
CA PRO A 122 -9.59 18.85 -15.47
C PRO A 122 -8.28 18.06 -15.64
N GLN A 123 -7.16 18.77 -15.84
CA GLN A 123 -5.85 18.12 -15.98
C GLN A 123 -5.47 17.31 -14.74
N PHE A 124 -5.67 17.85 -13.54
CA PHE A 124 -5.44 17.12 -12.30
C PHE A 124 -6.37 15.90 -12.19
N CYS A 125 -7.67 16.11 -12.40
CA CYS A 125 -8.69 15.07 -12.26
C CYS A 125 -8.44 13.89 -13.21
N GLU A 126 -8.25 14.16 -14.49
CA GLU A 126 -8.04 13.15 -15.53
C GLU A 126 -6.74 12.37 -15.29
N THR A 127 -5.65 13.07 -14.96
CA THR A 127 -4.36 12.44 -14.67
C THR A 127 -4.44 11.55 -13.44
N LEU A 128 -5.07 12.03 -12.36
CA LEU A 128 -5.20 11.27 -11.12
C LEU A 128 -6.07 10.02 -11.30
N HIS A 129 -7.17 10.13 -12.05
CA HIS A 129 -8.04 9.01 -12.39
C HIS A 129 -7.31 7.97 -13.25
N GLU A 130 -6.63 8.40 -14.33
CA GLU A 130 -5.86 7.50 -15.20
C GLU A 130 -4.80 6.75 -14.40
N TYR A 131 -4.05 7.48 -13.56
CA TYR A 131 -3.06 6.90 -12.66
C TYR A 131 -3.68 5.90 -11.69
N ALA A 132 -4.73 6.29 -10.96
CA ALA A 132 -5.38 5.45 -9.96
C ALA A 132 -5.90 4.14 -10.58
N LYS A 133 -6.53 4.24 -11.76
CA LYS A 133 -6.99 3.08 -12.53
C LYS A 133 -5.84 2.13 -12.85
N LYS A 134 -4.71 2.62 -13.37
CA LYS A 134 -3.54 1.79 -13.68
C LYS A 134 -2.92 1.14 -12.44
N THR A 135 -2.86 1.85 -11.32
CA THR A 135 -2.39 1.26 -10.07
C THR A 135 -3.36 0.22 -9.50
N SER A 136 -4.67 0.38 -9.69
CA SER A 136 -5.63 -0.67 -9.31
C SER A 136 -5.54 -1.90 -10.20
N GLU A 137 -5.26 -1.74 -11.50
CA GLU A 137 -4.99 -2.87 -12.41
C GLU A 137 -3.76 -3.68 -11.96
N LEU A 138 -2.72 -3.01 -11.42
CA LEU A 138 -1.55 -3.67 -10.82
C LEU A 138 -1.92 -4.41 -9.53
N GLU A 139 -2.69 -3.79 -8.63
CA GLU A 139 -3.15 -4.44 -7.40
C GLU A 139 -3.96 -5.71 -7.71
N GLN A 140 -4.93 -5.64 -8.62
CA GLN A 140 -5.76 -6.78 -9.03
C GLN A 140 -4.93 -7.89 -9.69
N LEU A 141 -3.91 -7.53 -10.46
CA LEU A 141 -2.97 -8.47 -11.07
C LEU A 141 -2.22 -9.27 -10.01
N VAL A 142 -1.65 -8.58 -9.01
CA VAL A 142 -0.91 -9.22 -7.91
C VAL A 142 -1.83 -10.09 -7.08
N THR A 143 -3.02 -9.59 -6.73
CA THR A 143 -4.03 -10.33 -5.97
C THR A 143 -4.42 -11.62 -6.70
N ARG A 144 -4.67 -11.56 -8.02
CA ARG A 144 -4.92 -12.75 -8.85
C ARG A 144 -3.76 -13.74 -8.79
N MET A 145 -2.53 -13.28 -8.98
CA MET A 145 -1.34 -14.14 -8.97
C MET A 145 -1.16 -14.84 -7.62
N ILE A 146 -1.43 -14.15 -6.51
CA ILE A 146 -1.41 -14.75 -5.16
C ILE A 146 -2.51 -15.79 -4.99
N PHE A 147 -3.76 -15.46 -5.34
CA PHE A 147 -4.88 -16.41 -5.20
C PHE A 147 -4.64 -17.69 -6.01
N GLU A 148 -4.11 -17.55 -7.22
CA GLU A 148 -3.70 -18.68 -8.06
C GLU A 148 -2.53 -19.47 -7.45
N SER A 149 -1.53 -18.79 -6.89
CA SER A 149 -0.38 -19.45 -6.25
C SER A 149 -0.74 -20.28 -5.01
N TYR A 150 -1.89 -20.00 -4.39
CA TYR A 150 -2.45 -20.73 -3.26
C TYR A 150 -3.53 -21.74 -3.66
N GLY A 151 -3.95 -21.79 -4.93
CA GLY A 151 -5.03 -22.67 -5.39
C GLY A 151 -6.41 -22.31 -4.83
N VAL A 152 -6.65 -21.01 -4.60
CA VAL A 152 -7.88 -20.46 -4.00
C VAL A 152 -8.61 -19.49 -4.94
N GLU A 153 -8.46 -19.69 -6.26
CA GLU A 153 -8.98 -18.84 -7.33
C GLU A 153 -10.51 -18.65 -7.25
N LYS A 154 -11.22 -19.64 -6.69
CA LYS A 154 -12.67 -19.59 -6.51
C LYS A 154 -13.15 -18.39 -5.67
N TYR A 155 -12.29 -17.80 -4.84
CA TYR A 155 -12.60 -16.62 -4.02
C TYR A 155 -12.23 -15.29 -4.70
N LEU A 156 -11.53 -15.32 -5.84
CA LEU A 156 -10.98 -14.11 -6.46
C LEU A 156 -12.09 -13.15 -6.91
N GLU A 157 -13.10 -13.64 -7.60
CA GLU A 157 -14.18 -12.80 -8.12
C GLU A 157 -14.99 -12.11 -7.00
N SER A 158 -15.24 -12.82 -5.89
CA SER A 158 -15.90 -12.20 -4.73
C SER A 158 -15.00 -11.15 -4.07
N HIS A 159 -13.71 -11.45 -3.92
CA HIS A 159 -12.74 -10.52 -3.33
C HIS A 159 -12.62 -9.23 -4.17
N LEU A 160 -12.50 -9.35 -5.49
CA LEU A 160 -12.41 -8.19 -6.38
C LEU A 160 -13.68 -7.32 -6.34
N LYS A 161 -14.86 -7.93 -6.20
CA LYS A 161 -16.14 -7.19 -6.06
C LYS A 161 -16.27 -6.47 -4.73
N SER A 162 -15.77 -7.07 -3.65
CA SER A 162 -15.79 -6.47 -2.31
C SER A 162 -14.69 -5.42 -2.11
N THR A 163 -13.69 -5.39 -2.99
CA THR A 163 -12.56 -4.47 -2.89
C THR A 163 -13.00 -3.01 -3.03
N SER A 164 -12.46 -2.16 -2.17
CA SER A 164 -12.49 -0.71 -2.28
C SER A 164 -11.07 -0.16 -2.26
N TYR A 165 -10.88 1.04 -2.79
CA TYR A 165 -9.56 1.66 -2.87
C TYR A 165 -9.53 3.00 -2.14
N LEU A 166 -8.38 3.33 -1.54
CA LEU A 166 -8.05 4.68 -1.07
C LEU A 166 -6.70 5.04 -1.67
N LEU A 167 -6.64 6.09 -2.48
CA LEU A 167 -5.36 6.64 -2.94
C LEU A 167 -4.89 7.72 -1.97
N ARG A 168 -3.75 7.53 -1.33
CA ARG A 168 -3.08 8.57 -0.55
C ARG A 168 -2.03 9.27 -1.38
N ILE A 169 -2.16 10.58 -1.50
CA ILE A 169 -1.18 11.48 -2.11
C ILE A 169 -0.42 12.15 -0.97
N ALA A 170 0.90 11.94 -0.90
CA ALA A 170 1.73 12.34 0.23
C ALA A 170 2.92 13.20 -0.21
N LYS A 171 3.22 14.23 0.58
CA LYS A 171 4.43 15.05 0.54
C LYS A 171 5.10 14.98 1.90
N TYR A 172 6.36 14.54 1.90
CA TYR A 172 7.24 14.66 3.05
C TYR A 172 8.17 15.85 2.82
N ARG A 173 8.10 16.83 3.71
CA ARG A 173 9.03 17.97 3.64
C ARG A 173 10.43 17.57 4.06
N VAL A 174 11.41 18.37 3.64
CA VAL A 174 12.78 18.26 4.13
C VAL A 174 12.80 18.64 5.62
N PRO A 175 13.43 17.85 6.49
CA PRO A 175 13.60 18.24 7.89
C PRO A 175 14.47 19.49 8.00
N TYR A 176 14.19 20.34 8.99
CA TYR A 176 15.09 21.47 9.28
C TYR A 176 16.41 20.97 9.87
N LYS A 177 17.45 21.81 9.87
CA LYS A 177 18.83 21.43 10.24
C LYS A 177 18.95 20.70 11.59
N ASP A 178 18.11 21.05 12.56
CA ASP A 178 18.15 20.53 13.93
C ASP A 178 16.87 19.74 14.28
N GLU A 179 16.11 19.31 13.27
CA GLU A 179 14.89 18.52 13.44
C GLU A 179 15.16 17.03 13.19
N ASP A 180 14.43 16.17 13.90
CA ASP A 180 14.41 14.74 13.61
C ASP A 180 13.93 14.46 12.17
N ASN A 181 14.52 13.47 11.51
CA ASN A 181 14.25 13.17 10.11
C ASN A 181 13.14 12.12 9.89
N LEU A 182 12.38 11.77 10.94
CA LEU A 182 11.25 10.85 10.86
C LEU A 182 10.15 11.41 9.96
N GLY A 183 9.94 10.77 8.81
CA GLY A 183 8.78 11.04 7.96
C GLY A 183 7.51 10.36 8.50
N ALA A 184 7.63 9.08 8.82
CA ALA A 184 6.55 8.24 9.35
C ALA A 184 7.13 7.20 10.30
N LEU A 185 6.53 7.07 11.49
CA LEU A 185 6.88 6.03 12.46
C LEU A 185 6.72 4.62 11.84
N GLY A 186 7.50 3.67 12.36
CA GLY A 186 7.33 2.26 12.01
C GLY A 186 5.88 1.82 12.23
N HIS A 187 5.28 1.16 11.25
CA HIS A 187 3.92 0.61 11.33
C HIS A 187 3.71 -0.49 10.28
N THR A 188 2.63 -1.25 10.45
CA THR A 188 2.06 -2.16 9.47
C THR A 188 0.81 -1.56 8.85
N ASP A 189 0.60 -1.84 7.58
CA ASP A 189 -0.60 -1.43 6.85
C ASP A 189 -1.85 -2.19 7.34
N LYS A 190 -2.99 -1.48 7.43
CA LYS A 190 -4.28 -2.04 7.88
C LYS A 190 -5.23 -2.38 6.73
N ASN A 191 -4.82 -2.08 5.51
CA ASN A 191 -5.48 -2.48 4.26
C ASN A 191 -4.97 -3.86 3.79
N PHE A 192 -5.58 -4.43 2.76
CA PHE A 192 -5.20 -5.74 2.22
C PHE A 192 -3.87 -5.68 1.45
N VAL A 193 -3.80 -4.90 0.37
CA VAL A 193 -2.57 -4.68 -0.41
C VAL A 193 -2.31 -3.18 -0.59
N THR A 194 -1.05 -2.78 -0.52
CA THR A 194 -0.57 -1.44 -0.82
C THR A 194 0.27 -1.45 -2.09
N ILE A 195 -0.06 -0.55 -3.03
CA ILE A 195 0.78 -0.20 -4.18
C ILE A 195 1.39 1.17 -3.93
N LEU A 196 2.66 1.22 -3.59
CA LEU A 196 3.38 2.45 -3.30
C LEU A 196 4.29 2.84 -4.46
N HIS A 197 4.16 4.09 -4.88
CA HIS A 197 4.99 4.74 -5.90
C HIS A 197 5.55 6.03 -5.32
N GLN A 198 6.74 6.46 -5.74
CA GLN A 198 7.38 7.68 -5.26
C GLN A 198 8.20 8.33 -6.35
N ASN A 199 8.60 9.58 -6.12
CA ASN A 199 9.64 10.23 -6.91
C ASN A 199 11.03 9.64 -6.60
N ASP A 200 12.05 10.23 -7.20
CA ASP A 200 13.48 9.87 -7.08
C ASP A 200 14.08 10.11 -5.67
N ILE A 201 13.27 10.53 -4.69
CA ILE A 201 13.73 10.78 -3.32
C ILE A 201 13.48 9.56 -2.43
N HIS A 202 14.56 8.96 -1.94
CA HIS A 202 14.51 7.81 -1.03
C HIS A 202 13.95 8.18 0.34
N GLY A 203 13.40 7.18 1.04
CA GLY A 203 13.01 7.34 2.45
C GLY A 203 12.27 6.15 3.04
N LEU A 204 11.60 5.34 2.22
CA LEU A 204 10.96 4.11 2.69
C LEU A 204 11.99 3.08 3.15
N GLU A 205 11.79 2.55 4.34
CA GLU A 205 12.54 1.43 4.91
C GLU A 205 11.57 0.36 5.41
N VAL A 206 11.87 -0.91 5.15
CA VAL A 206 11.07 -2.08 5.53
C VAL A 206 11.88 -2.94 6.48
N LEU A 207 11.33 -3.25 7.65
CA LEU A 207 11.98 -4.13 8.63
C LEU A 207 11.93 -5.57 8.14
N THR A 208 13.05 -6.28 8.21
CA THR A 208 13.11 -7.71 7.92
C THR A 208 12.22 -8.50 8.87
N LYS A 209 11.71 -9.65 8.41
CA LYS A 209 10.79 -10.51 9.18
C LYS A 209 11.37 -10.98 10.53
N ASP A 210 12.69 -11.08 10.65
CA ASP A 210 13.41 -11.40 11.88
C ASP A 210 13.59 -10.20 12.83
N GLY A 211 13.20 -9.00 12.41
CA GLY A 211 13.30 -7.76 13.17
C GLY A 211 14.72 -7.17 13.27
N GLN A 212 15.70 -7.70 12.52
CA GLN A 212 17.11 -7.35 12.71
C GLN A 212 17.59 -6.18 11.84
N HIS A 213 17.04 -6.01 10.64
CA HIS A 213 17.56 -5.06 9.66
C HIS A 213 16.46 -4.26 8.97
N TRP A 214 16.77 -3.02 8.60
CA TRP A 214 15.92 -2.19 7.76
C TRP A 214 16.43 -2.24 6.31
N LEU A 215 15.60 -2.75 5.41
CA LEU A 215 15.84 -2.76 3.97
C LEU A 215 15.32 -1.46 3.36
N SER A 216 16.20 -0.71 2.71
CA SER A 216 15.80 0.50 2.00
C SER A 216 15.15 0.17 0.66
N TYR A 217 14.09 0.90 0.31
CA TYR A 217 13.55 0.84 -1.04
C TYR A 217 14.45 1.57 -2.03
N ASP A 218 14.99 0.80 -2.97
CA ASP A 218 15.81 1.25 -4.07
C ASP A 218 14.91 1.57 -5.27
N HIS A 219 14.50 2.83 -5.41
CA HIS A 219 13.71 3.29 -6.55
C HIS A 219 14.59 3.25 -7.82
N SER A 220 14.50 2.16 -8.58
CA SER A 220 15.36 1.90 -9.73
C SER A 220 14.87 2.52 -11.05
N SER A 221 13.58 2.87 -11.15
CA SER A 221 12.94 3.36 -12.37
C SER A 221 11.60 4.07 -12.07
N PRO A 222 11.15 5.03 -12.90
CA PRO A 222 9.78 5.61 -12.86
C PRO A 222 8.63 4.60 -12.93
N GLN A 223 8.92 3.34 -13.27
CA GLN A 223 7.94 2.25 -13.35
C GLN A 223 8.06 1.26 -12.18
N SER A 224 8.77 1.66 -11.11
CA SER A 224 9.02 0.81 -9.94
C SER A 224 7.98 1.12 -8.85
N PHE A 225 7.30 0.08 -8.41
CA PHE A 225 6.29 0.15 -7.36
C PHE A 225 6.68 -0.80 -6.24
N VAL A 226 6.53 -0.38 -4.98
CA VAL A 226 6.55 -1.35 -3.87
C VAL A 226 5.15 -1.90 -3.73
N VAL A 227 5.02 -3.23 -3.82
CA VAL A 227 3.79 -3.94 -3.51
C VAL A 227 3.96 -4.55 -2.13
N MET A 228 3.07 -4.24 -1.20
CA MET A 228 3.19 -4.61 0.21
C MET A 228 1.88 -5.20 0.73
N ALA A 229 2.00 -6.24 1.55
CA ALA A 229 0.88 -6.84 2.24
C ALA A 229 0.58 -6.11 3.55
N GLY A 230 -0.69 -5.83 3.81
CA GLY A 230 -1.12 -5.38 5.13
C GLY A 230 -1.63 -6.52 6.00
N GLU A 231 -2.01 -6.16 7.21
CA GLU A 231 -2.47 -7.08 8.26
C GLU A 231 -3.64 -7.99 7.84
N PRO A 232 -4.68 -7.48 7.14
CA PRO A 232 -5.71 -8.34 6.62
C PRO A 232 -5.22 -9.45 5.69
N PHE A 233 -4.16 -9.22 4.92
CA PHE A 233 -3.62 -10.24 4.02
C PHE A 233 -2.84 -11.33 4.78
N LEU A 234 -2.15 -10.94 5.86
CA LEU A 234 -1.56 -11.88 6.81
C LEU A 234 -2.63 -12.79 7.41
N ALA A 235 -3.74 -12.22 7.91
CA ALA A 235 -4.83 -13.03 8.48
C ALA A 235 -5.53 -13.91 7.43
N TRP A 236 -5.85 -13.34 6.27
CA TRP A 236 -6.46 -14.08 5.15
C TRP A 236 -5.61 -15.28 4.73
N SER A 237 -4.28 -15.13 4.68
CA SER A 237 -3.36 -16.20 4.30
C SER A 237 -3.04 -17.20 5.43
N ASN A 238 -3.71 -17.09 6.58
CA ASN A 238 -3.44 -17.89 7.78
C ASN A 238 -1.99 -17.76 8.29
N ASN A 239 -1.48 -16.52 8.37
CA ASN A 239 -0.11 -16.20 8.83
C ASN A 239 1.01 -16.68 7.88
N ARG A 240 0.71 -16.96 6.61
CA ARG A 240 1.71 -17.33 5.59
C ARG A 240 2.39 -16.09 5.00
N ILE A 241 1.59 -15.13 4.54
CA ILE A 241 2.07 -13.83 4.07
C ILE A 241 2.46 -12.99 5.28
N HIS A 242 3.61 -12.33 5.19
CA HIS A 242 4.07 -11.40 6.21
C HIS A 242 3.47 -10.01 5.96
N ALA A 243 3.02 -9.34 7.02
CA ALA A 243 2.71 -7.91 6.99
C ALA A 243 3.91 -7.17 7.58
N PRO A 244 4.73 -6.49 6.76
CA PRO A 244 6.00 -5.96 7.23
C PRO A 244 5.82 -4.61 7.93
N ILE A 245 6.59 -4.43 9.01
CA ILE A 245 6.74 -3.11 9.61
C ILE A 245 7.58 -2.26 8.65
N HIS A 246 7.11 -1.07 8.32
CA HIS A 246 7.82 -0.14 7.47
C HIS A 246 7.73 1.28 8.03
N ARG A 247 8.70 2.12 7.67
CA ARG A 247 8.83 3.51 8.13
C ARG A 247 9.29 4.42 7.00
N VAL A 248 9.22 5.73 7.23
CA VAL A 248 9.84 6.72 6.34
C VAL A 248 10.87 7.52 7.13
N ILE A 249 12.12 7.52 6.67
CA ILE A 249 13.22 8.33 7.18
C ILE A 249 13.71 9.24 6.06
N MET A 250 13.62 10.56 6.27
CA MET A 250 14.01 11.55 5.28
C MET A 250 15.54 11.69 5.21
N LYS A 251 16.10 11.52 4.02
CA LYS A 251 17.55 11.57 3.77
C LYS A 251 17.97 12.58 2.68
N GLY A 252 17.00 13.17 1.97
CA GLY A 252 17.24 14.03 0.82
C GLY A 252 17.11 15.53 1.12
N GLU A 253 17.66 16.35 0.23
CA GLU A 253 17.57 17.83 0.26
C GLU A 253 16.34 18.38 -0.47
N LYS A 254 15.48 17.49 -0.99
CA LYS A 254 14.25 17.83 -1.71
C LYS A 254 13.06 17.11 -1.08
N PRO A 255 11.83 17.65 -1.21
CA PRO A 255 10.63 16.98 -0.76
C PRO A 255 10.46 15.61 -1.44
N ARG A 256 10.03 14.61 -0.65
CA ARG A 256 9.63 13.30 -1.19
C ARG A 256 8.15 13.30 -1.45
N TYR A 257 7.75 12.94 -2.66
CA TYR A 257 6.36 12.72 -3.03
C TYR A 257 6.10 11.23 -3.17
N SER A 258 4.98 10.76 -2.65
CA SER A 258 4.55 9.37 -2.84
C SER A 258 3.05 9.24 -3.01
N LEU A 259 2.67 8.24 -3.79
CA LEU A 259 1.30 7.85 -4.09
C LEU A 259 1.13 6.40 -3.61
N ALA A 260 0.26 6.17 -2.63
CA ALA A 260 -0.04 4.85 -2.10
C ALA A 260 -1.50 4.48 -2.39
N LEU A 261 -1.74 3.47 -3.22
CA LEU A 261 -3.07 2.91 -3.42
C LEU A 261 -3.27 1.76 -2.43
N PHE A 262 -4.21 1.92 -1.50
CA PHE A 262 -4.59 0.92 -0.52
C PHE A 262 -5.84 0.19 -0.98
N SER A 263 -5.82 -1.15 -1.06
CA SER A 263 -7.02 -1.97 -1.27
C SER A 263 -7.61 -2.44 0.05
N THR A 264 -8.91 -2.26 0.28
CA THR A 264 -9.62 -2.68 1.49
C THR A 264 -10.83 -3.55 1.10
N SER A 265 -11.38 -4.31 2.05
CA SER A 265 -12.60 -5.10 1.82
C SER A 265 -13.81 -4.43 2.44
N LYS A 266 -14.92 -4.37 1.70
CA LYS A 266 -16.25 -4.01 2.23
C LYS A 266 -16.92 -5.17 2.97
N ASP A 267 -16.50 -6.39 2.65
CA ASP A 267 -17.04 -7.63 3.22
C ASP A 267 -16.14 -8.14 4.34
N THR A 268 -16.67 -9.08 5.14
CA THR A 268 -15.91 -9.83 6.12
C THR A 268 -14.73 -10.56 5.47
N ILE A 269 -13.57 -10.44 6.08
CA ILE A 269 -12.33 -11.10 5.70
C ILE A 269 -12.22 -12.39 6.50
N GLU A 270 -12.09 -13.51 5.78
CA GLU A 270 -11.97 -14.85 6.34
C GLU A 270 -10.86 -15.63 5.61
N THR A 271 -10.14 -16.46 6.36
CA THR A 271 -9.15 -17.38 5.81
C THR A 271 -9.80 -18.42 4.90
N PRO A 272 -9.36 -18.60 3.65
CA PRO A 272 -9.82 -19.68 2.79
C PRO A 272 -9.65 -21.05 3.45
N LYS A 273 -10.65 -21.93 3.31
CA LYS A 273 -10.66 -23.23 3.98
C LYS A 273 -9.50 -24.12 3.54
N GLU A 274 -9.03 -23.97 2.30
CA GLU A 274 -7.88 -24.67 1.74
C GLU A 274 -6.55 -24.30 2.40
N LEU A 275 -6.49 -23.19 3.14
CA LEU A 275 -5.28 -22.75 3.86
C LEU A 275 -5.27 -23.22 5.32
N VAL A 276 -6.26 -24.03 5.71
CA VAL A 276 -6.41 -24.61 7.04
C VAL A 276 -6.38 -26.13 6.94
N ASP A 277 -5.40 -26.73 7.60
CA ASP A 277 -5.18 -28.17 7.66
C ASP A 277 -4.57 -28.56 9.02
N ASP A 278 -4.30 -29.84 9.23
CA ASP A 278 -3.73 -30.35 10.50
C ASP A 278 -2.34 -29.77 10.80
N ASP A 279 -1.56 -29.42 9.76
CA ASP A 279 -0.24 -28.80 9.88
C ASP A 279 -0.33 -27.27 10.07
N HIS A 280 -1.46 -26.66 9.69
CA HIS A 280 -1.72 -25.23 9.72
C HIS A 280 -3.15 -24.95 10.24
N PRO A 281 -3.39 -25.10 11.55
CA PRO A 281 -4.70 -24.81 12.13
C PRO A 281 -5.10 -23.35 11.92
N LEU A 282 -6.39 -23.07 12.02
CA LEU A 282 -6.94 -21.72 11.86
C LEU A 282 -6.38 -20.79 12.95
N GLN A 283 -5.70 -19.72 12.55
CA GLN A 283 -5.09 -18.76 13.47
C GLN A 283 -5.91 -17.47 13.67
N PHE A 284 -6.90 -17.19 12.82
CA PHE A 284 -7.67 -15.95 12.87
C PHE A 284 -9.18 -16.20 12.73
N LYS A 285 -9.96 -15.48 13.52
CA LYS A 285 -11.42 -15.40 13.40
C LYS A 285 -11.79 -14.45 12.26
N PRO A 286 -12.94 -14.65 11.58
CA PRO A 286 -13.44 -13.68 10.60
C PRO A 286 -13.61 -12.29 11.21
N PHE A 287 -13.33 -11.24 10.44
CA PHE A 287 -13.40 -9.85 10.90
C PHE A 287 -13.69 -8.87 9.75
N ASP A 288 -14.17 -7.67 10.05
CA ASP A 288 -14.32 -6.59 9.09
C ASP A 288 -13.19 -5.55 9.18
N TYR A 289 -12.92 -4.88 8.05
CA TYR A 289 -11.86 -3.87 7.95
C TYR A 289 -12.06 -2.68 8.91
N MET A 290 -13.31 -2.22 9.10
CA MET A 290 -13.59 -1.06 9.93
C MET A 290 -13.36 -1.33 11.40
N GLY A 291 -13.70 -2.53 11.87
CA GLY A 291 -13.40 -2.97 13.22
C GLY A 291 -11.89 -3.04 13.51
N LEU A 292 -11.09 -3.57 12.57
CA LEU A 292 -9.63 -3.56 12.71
C LEU A 292 -9.07 -2.13 12.73
N LEU A 293 -9.55 -1.25 11.85
CA LEU A 293 -9.12 0.15 11.80
C LEU A 293 -9.50 0.90 13.09
N GLY A 294 -10.71 0.68 13.61
CA GLY A 294 -11.16 1.21 14.89
C GLY A 294 -10.25 0.74 16.03
N PHE A 295 -10.04 -0.57 16.16
CA PHE A 295 -9.12 -1.14 17.13
C PHE A 295 -7.71 -0.54 17.02
N TYR A 296 -7.15 -0.41 15.83
CA TYR A 296 -5.83 0.20 15.65
C TYR A 296 -5.78 1.66 16.14
N THR A 297 -6.84 2.44 15.92
CA THR A 297 -6.83 3.89 16.16
C THR A 297 -7.26 4.31 17.56
N GLU A 298 -7.86 3.42 18.34
CA GLU A 298 -8.25 3.65 19.73
C GLU A 298 -7.06 3.82 20.69
N ASP A 299 -5.91 3.23 20.36
CA ASP A 299 -4.74 3.23 21.24
C ASP A 299 -3.46 3.48 20.46
N VAL A 300 -2.85 4.63 20.69
CA VAL A 300 -1.61 5.06 20.02
C VAL A 300 -0.44 4.12 20.30
N THR A 301 -0.46 3.32 21.38
CA THR A 301 0.59 2.34 21.68
C THR A 301 0.58 1.14 20.74
N ARG A 302 -0.53 0.91 20.03
CA ARG A 302 -0.66 -0.11 18.96
C ARG A 302 0.08 0.29 17.69
N MET A 303 0.62 1.50 17.65
CA MET A 303 1.42 1.99 16.55
C MET A 303 2.82 1.38 16.58
N GLY A 304 3.24 0.79 15.46
CA GLY A 304 4.53 0.11 15.34
C GLY A 304 4.53 -1.36 15.72
N VAL A 305 3.36 -1.93 16.04
CA VAL A 305 3.18 -3.36 16.18
C VAL A 305 2.13 -3.88 15.18
N CYS A 306 2.23 -5.17 14.86
CA CYS A 306 1.22 -5.86 14.09
C CYS A 306 0.03 -6.20 15.02
N THR A 307 -1.15 -5.63 14.76
CA THR A 307 -2.31 -5.70 15.68
C THR A 307 -3.26 -6.86 15.41
N ILE A 308 -3.18 -7.48 14.25
CA ILE A 308 -4.18 -8.43 13.76
C ILE A 308 -4.33 -9.67 14.64
N LYS A 309 -3.23 -10.14 15.24
CA LYS A 309 -3.28 -11.27 16.18
C LYS A 309 -3.99 -10.91 17.48
N ASP A 310 -3.76 -9.71 17.99
CA ASP A 310 -4.43 -9.23 19.21
C ASP A 310 -5.93 -8.96 18.94
N TYR A 311 -6.25 -8.52 17.73
CA TYR A 311 -7.63 -8.19 17.34
C TYR A 311 -8.49 -9.44 17.06
N CYS A 312 -8.02 -10.34 16.19
CA CYS A 312 -8.83 -11.47 15.72
C CYS A 312 -8.13 -12.83 15.83
N GLY A 313 -7.01 -12.95 16.54
CA GLY A 313 -6.34 -14.22 16.76
C GLY A 313 -7.24 -15.25 17.46
N VAL A 314 -7.09 -16.52 17.07
CA VAL A 314 -7.64 -17.65 17.81
C VAL A 314 -6.74 -17.90 19.02
N GLN A 315 -7.33 -17.98 20.22
CA GLN A 315 -6.61 -18.41 21.41
C GLN A 315 -6.47 -19.94 21.34
N ASN A 316 -5.23 -20.42 21.38
CA ASN A 316 -4.91 -21.83 21.57
C ASN A 316 -4.97 -22.20 23.06
#